data_AF-A0A1V5LD58-F1
#
_entry.id   AF-A0A1V5LD58-F1
#
_cell.length_a   1.000
_cell.length_b   1.000
_cell.length_c   1.000
_cell.angle_alpha   90.00
_cell.angle_beta   90.00
_cell.angle_gamma   90.00
#
_symmetry.space_group_name_H-M   'P 1'
#
loop_
_entity.id
_entity.type
_entity.pdbx_description
1 polymer ?
#
loop_
_entity_poly.entity_id
_entity_poly.type
_entity_poly.pdbx_seq_one_letter_code
_entity_poly.pdbx_strand_id
1 'polypeptide(L)'
;MTTQTINKYANNSLLSQACYSNLFDNINDKNYYNDNKSALMDESGAKFTSRQAEEFLSKYEISYHYPNDETGLSFTVFKEKATGKLTLACRGTEMETDFIKDAAIADTDLALFSNFATYQGVNLYNATIN
;
A
#
# COMPACT_ATOMS: atom_id res chain seq x y z
N MET A 1 -8.28 -20.45 17.12
CA MET A 1 -7.39 -19.49 16.43
C MET A 1 -6.43 -18.91 17.45
N THR A 2 -5.13 -19.19 17.35
CA THR A 2 -4.14 -18.72 18.33
C THR A 2 -3.81 -17.24 18.07
N THR A 3 -3.62 -16.47 19.13
CA THR A 3 -3.38 -15.00 19.14
C THR A 3 -2.38 -14.50 18.09
N GLN A 4 -1.39 -15.33 17.73
CA GLN A 4 -0.42 -15.04 16.65
C GLN A 4 -1.08 -14.77 15.29
N THR A 5 -2.20 -15.42 15.00
CA THR A 5 -2.93 -15.29 13.74
C THR A 5 -3.66 -13.95 13.66
N ILE A 6 -4.27 -13.51 14.77
CA ILE A 6 -5.02 -12.24 14.84
C ILE A 6 -4.05 -11.05 14.71
N ASN A 7 -2.92 -11.09 15.42
CA ASN A 7 -1.91 -10.03 15.34
C ASN A 7 -1.32 -9.90 13.92
N LYS A 8 -1.12 -11.03 13.23
CA LYS A 8 -0.65 -11.04 11.85
C LYS A 8 -1.65 -10.35 10.92
N TYR A 9 -2.94 -10.66 11.04
CA TYR A 9 -3.97 -10.01 10.22
C TYR A 9 -4.11 -8.52 10.53
N ALA A 10 -4.07 -8.13 11.81
CA ALA A 10 -4.10 -6.72 12.20
C ALA A 10 -2.91 -5.94 11.62
N ASN A 11 -1.69 -6.50 11.67
CA ASN A 11 -0.50 -5.86 11.09
C ASN A 11 -0.59 -5.74 9.57
N ASN A 12 -1.05 -6.78 8.87
CA ASN A 12 -1.23 -6.72 7.42
C ASN A 12 -2.30 -5.69 7.02
N SER A 13 -3.38 -5.57 7.81
CA SER A 13 -4.41 -4.56 7.60
C SER A 13 -3.85 -3.14 7.76
N LEU A 14 -3.01 -2.90 8.77
CA LEU A 14 -2.35 -1.61 8.97
C LEU A 14 -1.42 -1.24 7.80
N LEU A 15 -0.62 -2.19 7.31
CA LEU A 15 0.25 -1.95 6.15
C LEU A 15 -0.56 -1.64 4.88
N SER A 16 -1.67 -2.34 4.68
CA SER A 16 -2.56 -2.10 3.54
C SER A 16 -3.24 -0.73 3.64
N GLN A 17 -3.68 -0.34 4.83
CA GLN A 17 -4.30 0.97 5.08
C GLN A 17 -3.30 2.11 4.89
N ALA A 18 -2.04 1.94 5.32
CA ALA A 18 -0.98 2.91 5.13
C ALA A 18 -0.71 3.22 3.64
N CYS A 19 -0.96 2.27 2.73
CA CYS A 19 -0.78 2.48 1.28
C CYS A 19 -1.77 3.47 0.66
N TYR A 20 -2.86 3.83 1.35
CA TYR A 20 -3.76 4.87 0.87
C TYR A 20 -3.19 6.29 1.05
N SER A 21 -2.15 6.45 1.87
CA SER A 21 -1.48 7.73 2.06
C SER A 21 -0.40 7.98 1.01
N ASN A 22 -0.15 9.25 0.70
CA ASN A 22 0.98 9.69 -0.13
C ASN A 22 2.26 9.69 0.71
N LEU A 23 2.97 8.57 0.71
CA LEU A 23 4.15 8.35 1.55
C LEU A 23 5.43 8.80 0.85
N PHE A 24 6.47 9.07 1.64
CA PHE A 24 7.78 9.52 1.17
C PHE A 24 8.83 8.48 1.52
N ASP A 25 9.67 8.10 0.57
CA ASP A 25 10.68 7.03 0.69
C ASP A 25 12.13 7.53 0.87
N ASN A 26 12.36 8.84 0.83
CA ASN A 26 13.67 9.41 1.08
C ASN A 26 13.99 9.52 2.59
N ILE A 27 14.46 8.42 3.18
CA ILE A 27 14.82 8.36 4.61
C ILE A 27 15.89 9.37 5.05
N ASN A 28 16.71 9.87 4.12
CA ASN A 28 17.76 10.86 4.43
C ASN A 28 17.21 12.29 4.53
N ASP A 29 15.95 12.51 4.19
CA ASP A 29 15.29 13.80 4.39
C ASP A 29 15.09 14.06 5.90
N LYS A 30 15.45 15.27 6.35
CA LYS A 30 15.26 15.70 7.74
C LYS A 30 13.78 15.75 8.12
N ASN A 31 12.88 15.92 7.15
CA ASN A 31 11.45 15.97 7.36
C ASN A 31 10.76 14.63 7.17
N TYR A 32 11.47 13.58 6.72
CA TYR A 32 10.92 12.25 6.40
C TYR A 32 9.92 11.74 7.45
N TYR A 33 10.26 11.86 8.74
CA TYR A 33 9.39 11.41 9.82
C TYR A 33 8.10 12.23 9.92
N ASN A 34 8.21 13.56 9.88
CA ASN A 34 7.06 14.45 10.04
C ASN A 34 6.14 14.40 8.82
N ASP A 35 6.72 14.32 7.62
CA ASP A 35 5.98 14.26 6.36
C ASP A 35 5.18 12.95 6.26
N ASN A 36 5.83 11.82 6.54
CA ASN A 36 5.12 10.53 6.59
C ASN A 36 4.12 10.45 7.74
N LYS A 37 4.40 11.05 8.90
CA LYS A 37 3.42 11.11 10.00
C LYS A 37 2.19 11.90 9.57
N SER A 38 2.38 13.06 8.94
CA SER A 38 1.28 13.89 8.43
C SER A 38 0.49 13.14 7.35
N ALA A 39 1.18 12.47 6.41
CA ALA A 39 0.55 11.71 5.34
C ALA A 39 -0.29 10.53 5.87
N LEU A 40 0.19 9.81 6.89
CA LEU A 40 -0.56 8.72 7.51
C LEU A 40 -1.81 9.21 8.25
N MET A 41 -1.78 10.43 8.77
CA MET A 41 -2.92 11.05 9.48
C MET A 41 -3.93 11.72 8.54
N ASP A 42 -3.61 11.84 7.26
CA ASP A 42 -4.42 12.58 6.29
C ASP A 42 -5.80 11.93 6.07
N GLU A 43 -6.83 12.78 5.98
CA GLU A 43 -8.24 12.39 5.80
C GLU A 43 -8.57 11.86 4.40
N SER A 44 -7.68 12.04 3.42
CA SER A 44 -7.79 11.42 2.10
C SER A 44 -7.06 10.08 2.00
N GLY A 45 -6.30 9.69 3.04
CA GLY A 45 -5.46 8.49 3.02
C GLY A 45 -5.78 7.51 4.15
N ALA A 46 -4.73 7.10 4.88
CA ALA A 46 -4.81 6.05 5.88
C ALA A 46 -5.62 6.44 7.14
N LYS A 47 -5.83 7.73 7.44
CA LYS A 47 -6.61 8.21 8.60
C LYS A 47 -6.13 7.65 9.94
N PHE A 48 -4.83 7.51 10.11
CA PHE A 48 -4.28 7.06 11.38
C PHE A 48 -4.47 8.15 12.45
N THR A 49 -4.75 7.73 13.68
CA THR A 49 -4.53 8.61 14.83
C THR A 49 -3.04 8.92 14.97
N SER A 50 -2.69 10.04 15.63
CA SER A 50 -1.27 10.39 15.85
C SER A 50 -0.49 9.24 16.51
N ARG A 51 -1.11 8.54 17.47
CA ARG A 51 -0.48 7.39 18.14
C ARG A 51 -0.27 6.21 17.19
N GLN A 52 -1.24 5.90 16.34
CA GLN A 52 -1.08 4.83 15.33
C GLN A 52 0.03 5.17 14.33
N ALA A 53 0.12 6.42 13.87
CA ALA A 53 1.18 6.88 12.98
C ALA A 53 2.56 6.80 13.62
N GLU A 54 2.70 7.24 14.88
CA GLU A 54 3.95 7.12 15.64
C GLU A 54 4.36 5.65 15.85
N GLU A 55 3.42 4.81 16.28
CA GLU A 55 3.68 3.38 16.47
C GLU A 55 4.03 2.69 15.15
N PHE A 56 3.39 3.07 14.04
CA PHE A 56 3.68 2.56 12.71
C PHE A 56 5.10 2.94 12.26
N LEU A 57 5.45 4.22 12.30
CA LEU A 57 6.77 4.73 11.91
C LEU A 57 7.88 4.28 12.87
N SER A 58 7.56 3.87 14.09
CA SER A 58 8.53 3.24 14.99
C SER A 58 8.94 1.84 14.54
N LYS A 59 8.05 1.12 13.84
CA LYS A 59 8.24 -0.27 13.42
C LYS A 59 8.67 -0.41 11.97
N TYR A 60 8.16 0.46 11.10
CA TYR A 60 8.34 0.36 9.66
C TYR A 60 9.08 1.57 9.09
N GLU A 61 9.85 1.30 8.07
CA GLU A 61 10.45 2.24 7.14
C GLU A 61 9.75 2.11 5.78
N ILE A 62 9.55 3.22 5.09
CA ILE A 62 9.04 3.26 3.73
C ILE A 62 10.27 3.16 2.82
N SER A 63 10.51 1.99 2.24
CA SER A 63 11.66 1.77 1.36
C SER A 63 11.39 2.19 -0.07
N TYR A 64 10.14 2.15 -0.50
CA TYR A 64 9.70 2.61 -1.81
C TYR A 64 8.21 2.91 -1.77
N HIS A 65 7.77 3.98 -2.41
CA HIS A 65 6.36 4.30 -2.57
C HIS A 65 6.05 4.65 -4.02
N TYR A 66 5.11 3.91 -4.61
CA TYR A 66 4.51 4.27 -5.88
C TYR A 66 3.16 4.94 -5.61
N PRO A 67 3.04 6.26 -5.89
CA PRO A 67 1.81 6.99 -5.64
C PRO A 67 0.70 6.52 -6.58
N ASN A 68 -0.54 6.89 -6.26
CA ASN A 68 -1.70 6.52 -7.06
C ASN A 68 -1.56 7.00 -8.51
N ASP A 69 -1.55 6.07 -9.47
CA ASP A 69 -1.58 6.39 -10.89
C ASP A 69 -3.03 6.56 -11.42
N GLU A 70 -3.16 6.97 -12.69
CA GLU A 70 -4.45 7.16 -13.37
C GLU A 70 -5.30 5.87 -13.46
N THR A 71 -4.70 4.70 -13.20
CA THR A 71 -5.40 3.41 -13.18
C THR A 71 -5.85 3.01 -11.76
N GLY A 72 -5.53 3.82 -10.76
CA GLY A 72 -5.86 3.57 -9.36
C GLY A 72 -4.87 2.66 -8.63
N LEU A 73 -3.72 2.35 -9.24
CA LEU A 73 -2.69 1.50 -8.64
C LEU A 73 -1.79 2.33 -7.73
N SER A 74 -1.64 1.90 -6.49
CA SER A 74 -0.60 2.36 -5.57
C SER A 74 -0.09 1.19 -4.75
N PHE A 75 1.23 1.17 -4.55
CA PHE A 75 1.89 0.17 -3.73
C PHE A 75 3.05 0.77 -2.97
N THR A 76 3.32 0.20 -1.80
CA THR A 76 4.40 0.62 -0.93
C THR A 76 5.17 -0.61 -0.46
N VAL A 77 6.49 -0.50 -0.48
CA VAL A 77 7.38 -1.49 0.13
C VAL A 77 7.76 -1.00 1.52
N PHE A 78 7.26 -1.71 2.53
CA PHE A 78 7.60 -1.45 3.93
C PHE A 78 8.71 -2.38 4.38
N LYS A 79 9.71 -1.82 5.05
CA LYS A 79 10.76 -2.57 5.72
C LYS A 79 10.56 -2.53 7.22
N GLU A 80 10.43 -3.70 7.85
CA GLU A 80 10.40 -3.80 9.30
C GLU A 80 11.81 -3.50 9.86
N LYS A 81 11.92 -2.49 10.73
CA LYS A 81 13.21 -2.04 11.27
C LYS A 81 13.90 -3.10 12.13
N ALA A 82 13.12 -3.89 12.88
CA ALA A 82 13.65 -4.88 13.80
C ALA A 82 14.25 -6.11 13.10
N THR A 83 13.66 -6.51 11.97
CA THR A 83 14.01 -7.78 11.29
C THR A 83 14.63 -7.58 9.91
N GLY A 84 14.49 -6.38 9.33
CA GLY A 84 14.83 -6.10 7.94
C GLY A 84 13.86 -6.69 6.92
N LYS A 85 12.76 -7.32 7.35
CA LYS A 85 11.79 -7.96 6.45
C LYS A 85 11.09 -6.92 5.58
N LEU A 86 11.07 -7.17 4.27
CA LEU A 86 10.32 -6.39 3.30
C LEU A 86 8.91 -6.95 3.13
N THR A 87 7.92 -6.06 3.10
CA THR A 87 6.53 -6.36 2.81
C THR A 87 6.03 -5.41 1.73
N LEU A 88 5.68 -5.96 0.57
CA LEU A 88 4.95 -5.24 -0.46
C LEU A 88 3.47 -5.20 -0.07
N ALA A 89 2.91 -4.00 0.01
CA ALA A 89 1.49 -3.79 0.22
C ALA A 89 0.94 -2.98 -0.94
N CYS A 90 -0.19 -3.43 -1.47
CA CYS A 90 -0.92 -2.77 -2.54
C CYS A 90 -2.25 -2.27 -1.96
N ARG A 91 -2.68 -1.07 -2.34
CA ARG A 91 -4.04 -0.61 -2.03
C ARG A 91 -5.04 -1.11 -3.07
N GLY A 92 -6.32 -1.14 -2.71
CA GLY A 92 -7.39 -1.38 -3.67
C GLY A 92 -7.69 -0.12 -4.48
N THR A 93 -8.28 -0.29 -5.66
CA THR A 93 -8.82 0.81 -6.47
C THR A 93 -9.99 1.47 -5.74
N GLU A 94 -9.96 2.78 -5.58
CA GLU A 94 -11.10 3.55 -5.06
C GLU A 94 -12.23 3.54 -6.10
N MET A 95 -13.40 3.11 -5.66
CA MET A 95 -14.43 2.56 -6.52
C MET A 95 -15.53 3.60 -6.73
N GLU A 96 -15.56 4.28 -7.88
CA GLU A 96 -16.84 4.77 -8.39
C GLU A 96 -17.68 3.56 -8.82
N THR A 97 -18.98 3.64 -8.59
CA THR A 97 -20.02 2.60 -8.58
C THR A 97 -20.09 1.59 -9.74
N ASP A 98 -19.25 1.68 -10.78
CA ASP A 98 -19.27 0.79 -11.95
C ASP A 98 -18.49 -0.54 -11.76
N PHE A 99 -17.72 -0.69 -10.68
CA PHE A 99 -16.88 -1.88 -10.48
C PHE A 99 -17.65 -3.17 -10.19
N ILE A 100 -18.90 -3.16 -9.74
CA ILE A 100 -19.66 -4.42 -9.62
C ILE A 100 -19.97 -5.00 -11.01
N LYS A 101 -20.09 -4.14 -12.03
CA LYS A 101 -20.19 -4.58 -13.43
C LYS A 101 -18.82 -4.96 -13.97
N ASP A 102 -17.79 -4.15 -13.72
CA ASP A 102 -16.45 -4.40 -14.23
C ASP A 102 -15.71 -5.55 -13.53
N ALA A 103 -15.97 -5.87 -12.27
CA ALA A 103 -15.42 -7.05 -11.59
C ALA A 103 -16.07 -8.34 -12.09
N ALA A 104 -17.37 -8.32 -12.39
CA ALA A 104 -18.06 -9.45 -13.01
C ALA A 104 -17.58 -9.67 -14.46
N ILE A 105 -17.30 -8.59 -15.20
CA ILE A 105 -16.68 -8.65 -16.52
C ILE A 105 -15.22 -9.07 -16.39
N ALA A 106 -14.44 -8.53 -15.46
CA ALA A 106 -13.03 -8.85 -15.27
C ALA A 106 -12.80 -10.29 -14.78
N ASP A 107 -13.70 -10.89 -14.00
CA ASP A 107 -13.60 -12.34 -13.70
C ASP A 107 -13.91 -13.20 -14.94
N THR A 108 -14.79 -12.72 -15.82
CA THR A 108 -15.11 -13.39 -17.09
C THR A 108 -14.03 -13.16 -18.15
N ASP A 109 -13.40 -11.98 -18.14
CA ASP A 109 -12.35 -11.52 -19.05
C ASP A 109 -10.96 -11.97 -18.57
N LEU A 110 -10.72 -12.17 -17.27
CA LEU A 110 -9.51 -12.81 -16.76
C LEU A 110 -9.49 -14.30 -17.12
N ALA A 111 -10.68 -14.92 -17.21
CA ALA A 111 -10.83 -16.30 -17.67
C ALA A 111 -10.76 -16.45 -19.21
N LEU A 112 -11.00 -15.39 -20.00
CA LEU A 112 -11.06 -15.44 -21.48
C LEU A 112 -10.00 -14.58 -22.22
N PHE A 113 -9.51 -13.50 -21.63
CA PHE A 113 -8.56 -12.52 -22.19
C PHE A 113 -7.61 -11.95 -21.10
N SER A 114 -6.47 -12.61 -20.94
CA SER A 114 -5.42 -12.39 -19.95
C SER A 114 -4.61 -11.08 -20.05
N ASN A 115 -5.21 -9.90 -20.24
CA ASN A 115 -4.44 -8.67 -20.52
C ASN A 115 -4.39 -7.63 -19.40
N PHE A 116 -5.44 -7.42 -18.58
CA PHE A 116 -5.40 -6.35 -17.56
C PHE A 116 -4.51 -6.65 -16.35
N ALA A 117 -4.52 -7.90 -15.85
CA ALA A 117 -3.60 -8.34 -14.80
C ALA A 117 -2.14 -8.30 -15.24
N THR A 118 -1.89 -8.45 -16.55
CA THR A 118 -0.56 -8.40 -17.16
C THR A 118 0.02 -6.98 -17.13
N TYR A 119 -0.80 -5.95 -17.35
CA TYR A 119 -0.34 -4.56 -17.30
C TYR A 119 0.08 -4.10 -15.90
N GLN A 120 -0.67 -4.48 -14.86
CA GLN A 120 -0.30 -4.16 -13.47
C GLN A 120 0.97 -4.92 -13.03
N GLY A 121 1.13 -6.17 -13.46
CA GLY A 121 2.36 -6.94 -13.23
C GLY A 121 3.58 -6.38 -13.97
N VAL A 122 3.40 -5.90 -15.21
CA VAL A 122 4.48 -5.27 -15.99
C VAL A 122 4.87 -3.90 -15.41
N ASN A 123 3.91 -3.10 -14.95
CA ASN A 123 4.20 -1.84 -14.25
C ASN A 123 4.97 -2.08 -12.94
N LEU A 124 4.58 -3.11 -12.17
CA LEU A 124 5.34 -3.51 -10.97
C LEU A 124 6.76 -3.97 -11.32
N TYR A 125 6.94 -4.79 -12.36
CA TYR A 125 8.26 -5.22 -12.82
C TYR A 125 9.14 -4.03 -13.25
N ASN A 126 8.58 -3.09 -14.02
CA ASN A 126 9.31 -1.92 -14.52
C ASN A 126 9.65 -0.90 -13.41
N ALA A 127 8.82 -0.78 -12.37
CA ALA A 127 9.08 0.07 -11.21
C ALA A 127 10.20 -0.46 -10.30
N THR A 128 10.62 -1.73 -10.45
CA THR A 128 11.64 -2.35 -9.60
C THR A 128 13.06 -2.36 -10.23
N ILE A 129 13.22 -1.87 -11.47
CA ILE A 129 14.47 -1.99 -12.27
C ILE A 129 15.09 -0.63 -12.64
N ASN A 130 14.58 0.48 -12.11
CA ASN A 130 15.24 1.79 -12.17
C ASN A 130 15.72 2.22 -10.79
#